data_AF-A0A6I3UV69-F1
#
_entry.id   AF-A0A6I3UV69-F1
#
_cell.length_a   1.000
_cell.length_b   1.000
_cell.length_c   1.000
_cell.angle_alpha   90.00
_cell.angle_beta   90.00
_cell.angle_gamma   90.00
#
_symmetry.space_group_name_H-M   'P 1'
#
loop_
_entity.id
_entity.type
_entity.pdbx_description
1 polymer ?
#
loop_
_entity_poly.entity_id
_entity_poly.type
_entity_poly.pdbx_seq_one_letter_code
_entity_poly.pdbx_strand_id
1 'polypeptide(L)'
;VLGSAAGLAALVGLLGLLYRRFMTKSVRFTTTTMDIVTYVLLTLTVTLGCWATVHQQMIVGGYNYRDTIGPWFRSIALFQPRPELMS
;
A
#
# COMPACT_ATOMS: atom_id res chain seq x y z
N VAL A 1 4.51 -15.51 -1.44
CA VAL A 1 4.60 -15.45 -2.92
C VAL A 1 3.39 -14.75 -3.55
N LEU A 2 2.14 -15.17 -3.29
CA LEU A 2 0.94 -14.54 -3.88
C LEU A 2 0.80 -13.04 -3.58
N GLY A 3 1.06 -12.61 -2.33
CA GLY A 3 1.02 -11.19 -1.96
C GLY A 3 2.04 -10.33 -2.71
N SER A 4 3.25 -10.84 -2.93
CA SER A 4 4.28 -10.13 -3.71
C SER A 4 3.89 -9.98 -5.18
N ALA A 5 3.29 -11.00 -5.78
CA ALA A 5 2.82 -10.94 -7.16
C ALA A 5 1.66 -9.94 -7.33
N ALA A 6 0.70 -9.94 -6.41
CA ALA A 6 -0.39 -8.95 -6.39
C ALA A 6 0.13 -7.52 -6.20
N GLY A 7 1.10 -7.33 -5.30
CA GLY A 7 1.76 -6.02 -5.09
C GLY A 7 2.49 -5.52 -6.35
N LEU A 8 3.18 -6.41 -7.06
CA LEU A 8 3.84 -6.08 -8.32
C LEU A 8 2.83 -5.66 -9.40
N ALA A 9 1.73 -6.40 -9.54
CA ALA A 9 0.67 -6.05 -10.49
C ALA A 9 0.05 -4.67 -10.19
N ALA A 10 -0.21 -4.38 -8.91
CA ALA A 10 -0.71 -3.08 -8.47
C ALA A 10 0.28 -1.93 -8.75
N LEU A 11 1.57 -2.14 -8.50
CA LEU A 11 2.62 -1.16 -8.82
C LEU A 11 2.72 -0.86 -10.31
N VAL A 12 2.69 -1.90 -11.16
CA VAL A 12 2.72 -1.73 -12.61
C VAL A 12 1.50 -0.95 -13.10
N GLY A 13 0.30 -1.28 -12.61
CA GLY A 13 -0.93 -0.54 -12.94
C GLY A 13 -0.85 0.93 -12.52
N LEU A 14 -0.36 1.20 -11.30
CA LEU A 14 -0.19 2.56 -10.79
C LEU A 14 0.79 3.38 -11.64
N LEU A 15 1.96 2.81 -11.97
CA LEU A 15 2.95 3.47 -12.82
C LEU A 15 2.37 3.79 -14.20
N GLY A 16 1.57 2.87 -14.78
CA GLY A 16 0.86 3.11 -16.03
C GLY A 16 -0.15 4.27 -15.94
N LEU A 17 -0.89 4.37 -14.84
CA LEU A 17 -1.83 5.48 -14.61
C LEU A 17 -1.10 6.82 -14.46
N LEU A 18 0.00 6.85 -13.71
CA LEU A 18 0.84 8.04 -13.54
C LEU A 18 1.42 8.47 -14.89
N TYR A 19 2.00 7.54 -15.64
CA TYR A 19 2.54 7.79 -16.98
C TYR A 19 1.47 8.40 -17.90
N ARG A 20 0.29 7.78 -17.97
CA ARG A 20 -0.82 8.31 -18.77
C ARG A 20 -1.20 9.73 -18.33
N ARG A 21 -1.25 10.00 -17.03
CA ARG A 21 -1.65 11.31 -16.50
C ARG A 21 -0.61 12.41 -16.80
N PHE A 22 0.69 12.09 -16.83
CA PHE A 22 1.74 13.06 -17.16
C PHE A 22 1.93 13.26 -18.67
N MET A 23 1.83 12.20 -19.48
CA MET A 23 2.05 12.27 -20.93
C MET A 23 0.82 12.73 -21.72
N THR A 24 -0.39 12.50 -21.21
CA THR A 24 -1.63 12.85 -21.94
C THR A 24 -2.03 14.29 -21.64
N LYS A 25 -1.78 15.21 -22.59
CA LYS A 25 -2.09 16.65 -22.45
C LYS A 25 -3.54 16.92 -22.05
N SER A 26 -4.51 16.20 -22.64
CA SER A 26 -5.94 16.35 -22.31
C SER A 26 -6.24 16.05 -20.83
N VAL A 27 -5.63 15.00 -20.27
CA VAL A 27 -5.85 14.60 -18.87
C VAL A 27 -5.19 15.58 -17.89
N ARG A 28 -4.06 16.17 -18.28
CA ARG A 28 -3.34 17.15 -17.46
C ARG A 28 -4.11 18.47 -17.31
N PHE A 29 -4.85 18.89 -18.32
CA PHE A 29 -5.66 20.12 -18.26
C PHE A 29 -6.90 20.00 -17.37
N THR A 30 -7.45 18.80 -17.21
CA THR A 30 -8.64 18.56 -16.36
C THR A 30 -8.26 18.05 -14.96
N THR A 31 -6.97 17.87 -14.68
CA THR A 31 -6.50 17.38 -13.38
C THR A 31 -6.69 18.45 -12.30
N THR A 32 -7.39 18.10 -11.23
CA THR A 32 -7.56 18.98 -10.06
C THR A 32 -6.43 18.76 -9.03
N THR A 33 -6.25 19.71 -8.09
CA THR A 33 -5.33 19.52 -6.97
C THR A 33 -5.67 18.28 -6.14
N MET A 34 -6.96 17.97 -5.98
CA MET A 34 -7.41 16.78 -5.25
C MET A 34 -7.02 15.48 -5.96
N ASP A 35 -7.04 15.46 -7.29
CA ASP A 35 -6.53 14.31 -8.03
C ASP A 35 -5.04 14.09 -7.73
N ILE A 36 -4.24 15.17 -7.72
CA ILE A 36 -2.80 15.09 -7.45
C ILE A 36 -2.55 14.55 -6.05
N VAL A 37 -3.23 15.11 -5.04
CA VAL A 37 -3.11 14.63 -3.64
C VAL A 37 -3.47 13.15 -3.56
N THR A 38 -4.56 12.74 -4.22
CA THR A 38 -4.99 11.34 -4.25
C THR A 38 -3.92 10.44 -4.86
N TYR A 39 -3.35 10.81 -6.01
CA TYR A 39 -2.28 10.03 -6.65
C TYR A 39 -1.01 9.97 -5.81
N VAL A 40 -0.63 11.06 -5.15
CA VAL A 40 0.54 11.10 -4.26
C VAL A 40 0.34 10.16 -3.08
N LEU A 41 -0.80 10.27 -2.38
CA LEU A 41 -1.11 9.40 -1.24
C LEU A 41 -1.24 7.93 -1.65
N LEU A 42 -1.85 7.65 -2.80
CA LEU A 42 -1.97 6.30 -3.31
C LEU A 42 -0.61 5.72 -3.69
N THR A 43 0.27 6.52 -4.29
CA THR A 43 1.65 6.08 -4.59
C THR A 43 2.44 5.79 -3.33
N LEU A 44 2.34 6.67 -2.33
CA LEU A 44 3.02 6.50 -1.05
C LEU A 44 2.53 5.24 -0.31
N THR A 45 1.21 5.05 -0.21
CA THR A 45 0.64 3.90 0.50
C THR A 45 0.92 2.57 -0.21
N VAL A 46 0.84 2.52 -1.54
CA VAL A 46 1.15 1.30 -2.32
C VAL A 46 2.63 0.94 -2.19
N THR A 47 3.54 1.91 -2.34
CA THR A 47 4.98 1.65 -2.23
C THR A 47 5.38 1.19 -0.83
N LEU A 48 4.83 1.80 0.22
CA LEU A 48 5.02 1.35 1.61
C LEU A 48 4.50 -0.08 1.84
N GLY A 49 3.30 -0.41 1.33
CA GLY A 49 2.74 -1.75 1.45
C GLY A 49 3.56 -2.83 0.72
N CYS A 50 4.05 -2.50 -0.49
CA CYS A 50 4.96 -3.37 -1.24
C CYS A 50 6.29 -3.56 -0.51
N TRP A 51 6.86 -2.49 0.04
CA TRP A 51 8.09 -2.55 0.84
C TRP A 51 7.91 -3.47 2.05
N ALA A 52 6.83 -3.31 2.82
CA ALA A 52 6.52 -4.18 3.96
C ALA A 52 6.40 -5.66 3.56
N THR A 53 5.77 -5.94 2.41
CA THR A 53 5.61 -7.29 1.88
C THR A 53 6.96 -7.90 1.48
N VAL A 54 7.79 -7.14 0.76
CA VAL A 54 9.13 -7.60 0.34
C VAL A 54 10.02 -7.79 1.57
N HIS A 55 10.03 -6.84 2.49
CA HIS A 55 10.82 -6.89 3.73
C HIS A 55 10.49 -8.15 4.54
N GLN A 56 9.21 -8.46 4.77
CA GLN A 56 8.87 -9.66 5.54
C GLN A 56 9.14 -10.98 4.81
N GLN A 57 8.99 -10.99 3.49
CA GLN A 57 9.16 -12.22 2.72
C GLN A 57 10.62 -12.51 2.39
N MET A 58 11.46 -11.49 2.21
CA MET A 58 12.84 -11.64 1.71
C MET A 58 13.93 -11.34 2.75
N ILE A 59 13.66 -10.48 3.74
CA ILE A 59 14.70 -10.02 4.68
C ILE A 59 14.57 -10.72 6.03
N VAL A 60 13.35 -10.81 6.57
CA VAL A 60 13.12 -11.34 7.94
C VAL A 60 12.84 -12.84 7.95
N GLY A 61 12.53 -13.44 6.79
CA GLY A 61 12.35 -14.90 6.68
C GLY A 61 11.04 -15.42 7.28
N GLY A 62 9.95 -14.64 7.22
CA GLY A 62 8.63 -15.07 7.67
C GLY A 62 8.24 -14.59 9.07
N TYR A 63 8.05 -13.28 9.22
CA TYR A 63 7.38 -12.73 10.40
C TYR A 63 5.91 -13.18 10.42
N ASN A 64 5.47 -13.85 11.49
CA ASN A 64 4.08 -14.27 11.69
C ASN A 64 3.19 -13.06 12.07
N TYR A 65 2.92 -12.19 11.10
CA TYR A 65 1.98 -11.06 11.24
C TYR A 65 0.57 -11.49 11.67
N ARG A 66 0.25 -12.78 11.56
CA ARG A 66 -1.02 -13.38 11.97
C ARG A 66 -1.19 -13.37 13.49
N ASP A 67 -0.11 -13.33 14.25
CA ASP A 67 -0.13 -13.40 15.71
C ASP A 67 -0.10 -12.02 16.37
N THR A 68 0.38 -11.00 15.67
CA THR A 68 0.51 -9.62 16.18
C THR A 68 -0.47 -8.67 15.50
N ILE A 69 -0.27 -8.41 14.21
CA ILE A 69 -1.01 -7.39 13.44
C ILE A 69 -2.48 -7.78 13.25
N GLY A 70 -2.75 -9.06 12.97
CA GLY A 70 -4.13 -9.55 12.77
C GLY A 70 -5.02 -9.33 13.99
N PRO A 71 -4.63 -9.79 15.20
CA PRO A 71 -5.36 -9.55 16.43
C PRO A 71 -5.43 -8.06 16.80
N TRP A 72 -4.34 -7.30 16.62
CA TRP A 72 -4.34 -5.85 16.85
C TRP A 72 -5.40 -5.13 16.01
N PHE A 73 -5.45 -5.40 14.71
CA PHE A 73 -6.40 -4.76 13.81
C PHE A 73 -7.86 -5.09 14.17
N ARG A 74 -8.14 -6.36 14.50
CA ARG A 74 -9.48 -6.77 14.96
C ARG A 74 -9.86 -6.09 16.28
N SER A 75 -8.90 -5.88 17.17
CA SER A 75 -9.11 -5.27 18.48
C SER A 75 -9.68 -3.84 18.37
N ILE A 76 -9.25 -3.08 17.35
CA ILE A 76 -9.78 -1.75 17.05
C ILE A 76 -11.24 -1.83 16.60
N ALA A 77 -11.57 -2.74 15.69
CA ALA A 77 -12.94 -2.94 15.20
C ALA A 77 -13.89 -3.43 16.30
N LEU A 78 -13.37 -4.16 17.29
CA LEU A 78 -14.10 -4.61 18.48
C LEU A 78 -14.13 -3.55 19.61
N PHE A 79 -13.60 -2.35 19.38
CA PHE A 79 -13.48 -1.28 20.38
C PHE A 79 -12.72 -1.69 21.66
N GLN A 80 -11.80 -2.64 21.55
CA GLN A 80 -10.92 -3.11 22.62
C GLN A 80 -9.45 -3.01 22.18
N PRO A 81 -8.88 -1.80 22.00
CA PRO A 81 -7.56 -1.63 21.42
C PRO A 81 -6.47 -2.29 22.28
N ARG A 82 -5.62 -3.10 21.64
CA ARG A 82 -4.49 -3.83 22.27
C ARG A 82 -3.14 -3.35 21.72
N PRO A 83 -2.66 -2.14 22.08
CA PRO A 83 -1.43 -1.55 21.52
C PRO A 83 -0.17 -2.39 21.79
N GLU A 84 -0.17 -3.23 22.82
CA GLU A 84 0.92 -4.15 23.16
C GLU A 84 1.27 -5.15 22.05
N LEU A 85 0.40 -5.32 21.05
CA LEU A 85 0.62 -6.19 19.90
C LEU A 85 1.44 -5.53 18.78
N MET A 86 1.78 -4.24 18.91
CA MET A 86 2.63 -3.50 17.96
C MET A 86 4.11 -3.51 18.40
N SER A 87 4.62 -4.66 18.86
CA SER A 87 6.01 -4.84 19.32
C SER A 87 6.80 -5.81 18.46
#